data_AF-A0A354W569-F1
#
_entry.id   AF-A0A354W569-F1
#
_cell.length_a   1.000
_cell.length_b   1.000
_cell.length_c   1.000
_cell.angle_alpha   90.00
_cell.angle_beta   90.00
_cell.angle_gamma   90.00
#
_symmetry.space_group_name_H-M   'P 1'
#
loop_
_entity.id
_entity.type
_entity.pdbx_description
1 polymer ?
#
loop_
_entity_poly.entity_id
_entity_poly.type
_entity_poly.pdbx_seq_one_letter_code
_entity_poly.pdbx_strand_id
1 'polypeptide(L)' 'MTFKVDLNCDLGEYQSSFEERKEVAIMPLISSANIACGLHAGDDNSIRTTIRRAWEFGVGIGAHPSFP' A
#
# COMPACT_ATOMS: atom_id res chain seq x y z
N MET A 1 -2.19 28.80 10.91
CA MET A 1 -2.54 27.36 10.89
C MET A 1 -2.05 26.78 9.58
N THR A 2 -1.26 25.72 9.61
CA THR A 2 -0.85 25.01 8.38
C THR A 2 -1.94 24.00 8.04
N PHE A 3 -2.45 24.04 6.81
CA PHE A 3 -3.42 23.06 6.32
C PHE A 3 -2.72 21.72 6.14
N LYS A 4 -3.27 20.65 6.73
CA LYS A 4 -2.75 19.29 6.64
C LYS A 4 -3.87 18.38 6.13
N VAL A 5 -3.54 17.52 5.16
CA VAL A 5 -4.44 16.55 4.57
C VAL A 5 -3.72 15.19 4.46
N ASP A 6 -4.49 14.10 4.54
CA ASP A 6 -4.00 12.76 4.24
C ASP A 6 -4.17 12.50 2.73
N LEU A 7 -3.09 12.06 2.07
CA LEU A 7 -3.14 11.50 0.74
C LEU A 7 -2.91 9.99 0.84
N ASN A 8 -3.88 9.20 0.39
CA ASN A 8 -3.82 7.74 0.42
C ASN A 8 -3.81 7.12 -0.98
N CYS A 9 -3.33 5.89 -1.07
CA CYS A 9 -3.34 5.07 -2.28
C CYS A 9 -3.51 3.59 -1.91
N ASP A 10 -4.25 2.86 -2.73
CA ASP A 10 -4.40 1.41 -2.60
C ASP A 10 -3.13 0.71 -3.11
N LEU A 11 -2.59 -0.22 -2.31
CA LEU A 11 -1.33 -0.92 -2.56
C LEU A 11 -1.40 -2.38 -2.11
N GLY A 12 -0.35 -3.16 -2.38
CA GLY A 12 -0.33 -4.61 -2.14
C GLY A 12 -1.13 -5.39 -3.17
N GLU A 13 -1.49 -4.78 -4.29
CA GLU A 13 -2.30 -5.38 -5.36
C GLU A 13 -1.45 -5.99 -6.49
N TYR A 14 -0.14 -5.71 -6.50
CA TYR A 14 0.78 -6.17 -7.53
C TYR A 14 0.88 -7.69 -7.67
N GLN A 15 1.16 -8.14 -8.90
CA GLN A 15 1.35 -9.54 -9.27
C GLN A 15 2.73 -9.82 -9.89
N SER A 16 3.57 -8.79 -10.04
CA SER A 16 4.92 -8.91 -10.58
C SER A 16 5.92 -7.97 -9.89
N SER A 17 7.21 -8.28 -9.98
CA SER A 17 8.26 -7.41 -9.44
C SER A 17 8.33 -6.05 -10.13
N PHE A 18 7.82 -5.92 -11.35
CA PHE A 18 7.72 -4.61 -12.02
C PHE A 18 6.64 -3.74 -11.38
N GLU A 19 5.48 -4.32 -11.10
CA GLU A 19 4.38 -3.64 -10.42
C GLU A 19 4.73 -3.31 -8.96
N GLU A 20 5.40 -4.22 -8.24
CA GLU A 20 5.93 -3.93 -6.89
C GLU A 20 6.75 -2.64 -6.89
N ARG A 21 7.70 -2.50 -7.83
CA ARG A 21 8.53 -1.30 -7.92
C ARG A 21 7.71 -0.03 -8.20
N LYS A 22 6.62 -0.13 -8.96
CA LYS A 22 5.72 1.00 -9.21
C LYS A 22 4.96 1.39 -7.95
N GLU A 23 4.41 0.42 -7.23
CA GLU A 23 3.72 0.68 -5.96
C GLU A 23 4.68 1.25 -4.91
N VAL A 24 5.88 0.69 -4.76
CA VAL A 24 6.89 1.23 -3.83
C VAL A 24 7.28 2.66 -4.20
N ALA A 25 7.32 3.01 -5.49
CA ALA A 25 7.64 4.37 -5.92
C ALA A 25 6.58 5.42 -5.53
N ILE A 26 5.35 5.02 -5.21
CA ILE A 26 4.30 5.95 -4.73
C ILE A 26 4.50 6.32 -3.26
N MET A 27 5.13 5.44 -2.46
CA MET A 27 5.17 5.56 -0.99
C MET A 27 5.75 6.88 -0.46
N PRO A 28 6.80 7.48 -1.06
CA PRO A 28 7.30 8.79 -0.63
C PRO A 28 6.32 9.95 -0.82
N LEU A 29 5.24 9.74 -1.59
CA LEU A 29 4.29 10.79 -1.99
C LEU A 29 2.98 10.74 -1.20
N ILE A 30 2.73 9.67 -0.43
CA ILE A 30 1.48 9.43 0.28
C ILE A 30 1.70 9.42 1.80
N SER A 31 0.66 9.67 2.57
CA SER A 31 0.67 9.56 4.04
C SER A 31 0.12 8.23 4.54
N SER A 32 -0.77 7.57 3.79
CA SER A 32 -1.43 6.32 4.19
C SER A 32 -1.55 5.37 2.99
N ALA A 33 -1.41 4.07 3.23
CA ALA A 33 -1.58 3.01 2.24
C ALA A 33 -2.72 2.08 2.67
N ASN A 34 -3.68 1.86 1.78
CA ASN A 34 -4.74 0.85 1.99
C ASN A 34 -4.24 -0.45 1.35
N ILE A 35 -3.87 -1.44 2.16
CA ILE A 35 -3.18 -2.65 1.69
C ILE A 35 -4.20 -3.76 1.43
N ALA A 36 -4.14 -4.35 0.23
CA ALA A 36 -5.02 -5.44 -0.20
C ALA A 36 -5.05 -6.59 0.83
N CYS A 37 -6.19 -7.29 0.91
CA CYS A 37 -6.44 -8.30 1.95
C CYS A 37 -6.57 -9.74 1.42
N GLY A 38 -6.24 -9.99 0.15
CA GLY A 38 -6.17 -11.35 -0.40
C GLY A 38 -7.44 -11.90 -1.06
N LEU A 39 -8.47 -11.06 -1.26
CA LEU A 39 -9.67 -11.44 -2.01
C LEU A 39 -9.63 -10.88 -3.44
N HIS A 40 -9.93 -9.59 -3.66
CA HIS A 40 -9.87 -9.00 -5.01
C HIS A 40 -8.43 -8.94 -5.56
N ALA A 41 -7.45 -8.74 -4.67
CA ALA A 41 -6.04 -8.67 -4.98
C ALA A 41 -5.19 -8.95 -3.74
N GLY A 42 -3.90 -9.15 -4.01
CA GLY A 42 -2.87 -9.41 -3.02
C GLY A 42 -2.72 -10.88 -2.65
N ASP A 43 -1.48 -11.29 -2.36
CA ASP A 43 -1.13 -12.59 -1.81
C ASP A 43 -0.25 -12.42 -0.56
N ASP A 44 0.15 -13.52 0.09
CA ASP A 44 0.97 -13.44 1.31
C ASP A 44 2.27 -12.65 1.08
N ASN A 45 2.89 -12.77 -0.09
CA ASN A 45 4.11 -12.05 -0.41
C ASN A 45 3.84 -10.57 -0.68
N SER A 46 2.83 -10.24 -1.49
CA SER A 46 2.52 -8.86 -1.84
C SER A 46 2.14 -8.05 -0.60
N ILE A 47 1.27 -8.61 0.25
CA ILE A 47 0.77 -7.97 1.46
C ILE A 47 1.90 -7.74 2.46
N ARG A 48 2.71 -8.77 2.76
CA ARG A 48 3.84 -8.65 3.70
C ARG A 48 4.87 -7.63 3.23
N THR A 49 5.19 -7.66 1.94
CA THR A 49 6.17 -6.74 1.37
C THR A 49 5.65 -5.31 1.42
N THR A 50 4.40 -5.06 1.03
CA THR A 50 3.81 -3.71 1.09
C THR A 50 3.74 -3.20 2.53
N ILE A 51 3.36 -4.02 3.51
CA ILE A 51 3.38 -3.65 4.93
C ILE A 51 4.79 -3.23 5.37
N ARG A 52 5.80 -4.05 5.07
CA ARG A 52 7.20 -3.75 5.42
C ARG A 52 7.66 -2.44 4.78
N ARG A 53 7.36 -2.24 3.50
CA ARG A 53 7.74 -1.03 2.76
C ARG A 53 7.02 0.21 3.31
N ALA A 54 5.72 0.15 3.54
CA ALA A 54 4.96 1.25 4.13
C ALA A 54 5.56 1.66 5.49
N TRP A 55 5.94 0.68 6.33
CA TRP A 55 6.65 0.95 7.59
C TRP A 55 8.02 1.63 7.38
N GLU A 56 8.84 1.15 6.42
CA GLU A 56 10.13 1.76 6.08
C GLU A 56 10.01 3.22 5.62
N PHE A 57 8.93 3.56 4.89
CA PHE A 57 8.66 4.92 4.42
C PHE A 57 7.90 5.80 5.42
N GLY A 58 7.47 5.25 6.57
CA GLY A 58 6.66 5.97 7.55
C GLY A 58 5.24 6.29 7.07
N VAL A 59 4.71 5.49 6.13
CA VAL A 59 3.35 5.57 5.60
C VAL A 59 2.40 4.82 6.54
N GLY A 60 1.25 5.41 6.86
CA GLY A 60 0.19 4.77 7.64
C GLY A 60 -0.33 3.50 6.98
N ILE A 61 -0.59 2.45 7.77
CA ILE A 61 -1.00 1.14 7.25
C ILE A 61 -2.49 0.92 7.53
N GLY A 62 -3.29 0.80 6.48
CA GLY A 62 -4.72 0.48 6.52
C GLY A 62 -5.04 -0.82 5.80
N ALA A 63 -6.16 -1.46 6.16
CA ALA A 63 -6.66 -2.65 5.45
C ALA A 63 -7.57 -2.23 4.27
N HIS A 64 -7.41 -2.87 3.11
CA HIS A 64 -8.26 -2.73 1.93
C HIS A 64 -9.04 -4.03 1.64
N PRO A 65 -10.08 -4.34 2.43
CA PRO A 65 -10.90 -5.53 2.23
C PRO A 65 -11.82 -5.37 1.02
N SER A 66 -12.24 -6.50 0.44
CA SER A 66 -13.22 -6.55 -0.65
C SER A 66 -14.18 -7.71 -0.48
N PHE A 67 -15.18 -7.79 -1.36
CA PHE A 67 -15.90 -9.03 -1.59
C PHE A 67 -14.98 -10.11 -2.20
N PRO A 68 -15.35 -11.40 -2.09
CA PRO A 68 -14.68 -12.49 -2.80
C PRO A 68 -14.83 -12.40 -4.32
#